data_AF-A0A4Y3R3U3-F1
#
_entry.id   AF-A0A4Y3R3U3-F1
#
_cell.length_a   1.000
_cell.length_b   1.000
_cell.length_c   1.000
_cell.angle_alpha   90.00
_cell.angle_beta   90.00
_cell.angle_gamma   90.00
#
_symmetry.space_group_name_H-M   'P 1'
#
loop_
_entity.id
_entity.type
_entity.pdbx_description
1 polymer ?
#
loop_
_entity_poly.entity_id
_entity_poly.type
_entity_poly.pdbx_seq_one_letter_code
_entity_poly.pdbx_strand_id
1 'polypeptide(L)'
;MLEARTPVHEDLIDHLVRTTPLQRGEAARVVLDVLAYFDETAQEFVRRRHRELQSRGLTNPEIFDRIEAELPHRAVAPPPLSVRQLRRIVYG
;
A
#
# COMPACT_ATOMS: atom_id res chain seq x y z
N MET A 1 2.63 -15.45 -18.14
CA MET A 1 3.53 -16.24 -17.29
C MET A 1 3.64 -15.53 -15.96
N LEU A 2 2.94 -16.00 -14.92
CA LEU A 2 3.24 -15.57 -13.56
C LEU A 2 4.54 -16.26 -13.16
N GLU A 3 5.62 -15.49 -13.05
CA GLU A 3 6.83 -15.98 -12.38
C GLU A 3 6.43 -16.33 -10.94
N ALA A 4 6.50 -17.63 -10.64
CA ALA A 4 6.42 -18.12 -9.27
C ALA A 4 7.62 -17.54 -8.53
N ARG A 5 7.43 -16.38 -7.90
CA ARG A 5 8.35 -15.83 -6.91
C ARG A 5 8.58 -16.95 -5.89
N THR A 6 9.83 -17.42 -5.79
CA THR A 6 10.37 -18.15 -4.62
C THR A 6 9.68 -17.63 -3.36
N PRO A 7 9.21 -18.46 -2.40
CA PRO A 7 8.44 -17.97 -1.26
C PRO A 7 9.33 -17.03 -0.44
N VAL A 8 9.21 -15.71 -0.67
CA VAL A 8 10.19 -14.67 -0.29
C VAL A 8 10.28 -14.49 1.24
N HIS A 9 9.57 -15.31 2.02
CA HIS A 9 9.33 -15.09 3.43
C HIS A 9 9.37 -16.37 4.28
N GLU A 10 10.08 -17.43 3.87
CA GLU A 10 10.23 -18.65 4.69
C GLU A 10 10.77 -18.36 6.09
N ASP A 11 11.78 -17.49 6.23
CA ASP A 11 12.32 -17.10 7.54
C ASP A 11 11.28 -16.41 8.43
N LEU A 12 10.39 -15.61 7.84
CA LEU A 12 9.28 -14.95 8.54
C LEU A 12 8.20 -15.96 8.92
N ILE A 13 7.87 -16.89 8.02
CA ILE A 13 6.93 -17.98 8.29
C ILE A 13 7.44 -18.86 9.44
N ASP A 14 8.71 -19.23 9.42
CA ASP A 14 9.38 -19.99 10.49
C ASP A 14 9.35 -19.24 11.82
N HIS A 15 9.60 -17.92 11.78
CA HIS A 15 9.48 -17.08 12.96
C HIS A 15 8.05 -17.12 13.53
N LEU A 16 7.02 -16.94 12.68
CA LEU A 16 5.62 -16.91 13.10
C LEU A 16 5.15 -18.27 13.66
N VAL A 17 5.54 -19.37 13.03
CA VAL A 17 5.24 -20.73 13.53
C VAL A 17 5.87 -20.97 14.91
N ARG A 18 7.03 -20.36 15.18
CA ARG A 18 7.73 -20.49 16.47
C ARG A 18 7.13 -19.60 17.56
N THR A 19 6.60 -18.43 17.22
CA THR A 19 6.17 -17.41 18.19
C THR A 19 4.66 -17.31 18.38
N THR A 20 3.89 -18.02 17.55
CA THR A 20 2.42 -18.02 17.56
C THR A 20 1.89 -19.46 17.44
N PRO A 21 0.61 -19.73 17.77
CA PRO A 21 0.01 -21.05 17.58
C PRO A 21 -0.36 -21.38 16.12
N LEU A 22 0.06 -20.56 15.14
CA LEU A 22 -0.27 -20.75 13.73
C LEU A 22 0.47 -21.96 13.13
N GLN A 23 -0.24 -22.77 12.37
CA GLN A 23 0.37 -23.78 11.51
C GLN A 23 1.08 -23.11 10.32
N ARG A 24 2.07 -23.80 9.74
CA ARG A 24 2.88 -23.24 8.62
C ARG A 24 2.03 -22.71 7.47
N GLY A 25 0.96 -23.42 7.10
CA GLY A 25 0.04 -22.97 6.05
C GLY A 25 -0.73 -21.69 6.41
N GLU A 26 -1.14 -21.54 7.68
CA GLU A 26 -1.83 -20.36 8.19
C GLU A 26 -0.89 -19.16 8.26
N ALA A 27 0.34 -19.36 8.76
CA ALA A 27 1.37 -18.33 8.79
C ALA A 27 1.71 -17.83 7.37
N ALA A 28 1.88 -18.73 6.41
CA ALA A 28 2.09 -18.37 5.01
C ALA A 28 0.93 -17.55 4.44
N ARG A 29 -0.31 -17.94 4.76
CA ARG A 29 -1.50 -17.22 4.31
C ARG A 29 -1.58 -15.82 4.89
N VAL A 30 -1.33 -15.65 6.19
CA VAL A 30 -1.29 -14.34 6.86
C VAL A 30 -0.23 -13.45 6.23
N VAL A 31 0.97 -13.98 5.97
CA VAL A 31 2.03 -13.20 5.29
C VAL A 31 1.57 -12.74 3.91
N LEU A 32 0.96 -13.61 3.10
CA LEU A 32 0.43 -13.25 1.79
C LEU A 32 -0.69 -12.21 1.90
N ASP A 33 -1.61 -12.35 2.86
CA ASP A 33 -2.72 -11.41 3.05
C ASP A 33 -2.23 -10.04 3.53
N VAL A 34 -1.21 -9.99 4.40
CA VAL A 34 -0.57 -8.74 4.85
C VAL A 34 0.18 -8.08 3.71
N LEU A 35 0.94 -8.84 2.91
CA LEU A 35 1.63 -8.31 1.75
C LEU A 35 0.65 -7.81 0.70
N ALA A 36 -0.43 -8.55 0.43
CA ALA A 36 -1.50 -8.13 -0.47
C ALA A 36 -2.20 -6.86 0.04
N TYR A 37 -2.38 -6.73 1.36
CA TYR A 37 -2.92 -5.52 1.97
C TYR A 37 -2.01 -4.30 1.75
N PHE A 38 -0.69 -4.50 1.73
CA PHE A 38 0.30 -3.44 1.49
C PHE A 38 0.76 -3.31 0.03
N ASP A 39 0.25 -4.14 -0.88
CA ASP A 39 0.64 -4.12 -2.30
C ASP A 39 0.04 -2.93 -3.07
N GLU A 40 -0.89 -2.17 -2.45
CA GLU A 40 -1.33 -0.89 -3.00
C GLU A 40 -0.12 0.06 -3.09
N THR A 41 0.34 0.29 -4.30
CA THR A 41 1.44 1.23 -4.55
C THR A 41 1.02 2.64 -4.12
N ALA A 42 2.00 3.50 -3.82
CA ALA A 42 1.71 4.91 -3.52
C ALA A 42 0.93 5.58 -4.66
N GLN A 43 1.13 5.16 -5.90
CA GLN A 43 0.43 5.71 -7.07
C GLN A 43 -1.04 5.27 -7.11
N GLU A 44 -1.32 3.99 -6.85
CA GLU A 44 -2.69 3.47 -6.78
C GLU A 44 -3.47 4.11 -5.64
N PHE A 45 -2.85 4.25 -4.47
CA PHE A 45 -3.42 4.99 -3.34
C PHE A 45 -3.80 6.43 -3.74
N VAL A 46 -2.87 7.18 -4.32
CA VAL A 46 -3.10 8.57 -4.74
C VAL A 46 -4.27 8.66 -5.73
N ARG A 47 -4.33 7.76 -6.72
CA ARG A 47 -5.41 7.72 -7.72
C ARG A 47 -6.77 7.37 -7.13
N ARG A 48 -6.82 6.38 -6.23
CA ARG A 48 -8.06 5.99 -5.54
C ARG A 48 -8.54 7.11 -4.63
N ARG A 49 -7.64 7.66 -3.82
CA ARG A 49 -7.97 8.70 -2.84
C ARG A 49 -8.40 10.01 -3.51
N HIS A 50 -7.77 10.38 -4.62
CA HIS A 50 -8.19 11.52 -5.43
C HIS A 50 -9.64 11.36 -5.91
N ARG A 51 -9.99 10.21 -6.47
CA ARG A 51 -11.37 9.90 -6.92
C ARG A 51 -12.38 9.94 -5.76
N GLU A 52 -12.02 9.41 -4.59
CA GLU A 52 -12.88 9.44 -3.40
C GLU A 52 -13.14 10.85 -2.86
N LEU A 53 -12.14 11.74 -2.89
CA LEU A 53 -12.30 13.10 -2.41
C LEU A 53 -13.01 13.98 -3.47
N GLN A 54 -12.75 13.72 -4.75
CA GLN A 54 -13.46 14.37 -5.86
C GLN A 54 -14.95 14.04 -5.83
N SER A 55 -15.34 12.79 -5.57
CA SER A 55 -16.76 12.40 -5.46
C SER A 55 -17.47 13.03 -4.26
N ARG A 56 -16.72 13.49 -3.26
CA ARG A 56 -17.21 14.27 -2.11
C ARG A 56 -17.27 15.78 -2.39
N GLY A 57 -16.91 16.22 -3.60
CA GLY A 57 -17.00 17.61 -4.04
C GLY A 57 -15.81 18.50 -3.65
N LEU A 58 -14.69 17.92 -3.18
CA LEU A 58 -13.50 18.72 -2.84
C LEU A 58 -12.84 19.26 -4.13
N THR A 59 -12.24 20.45 -4.02
CA THR A 59 -11.47 21.05 -5.11
C THR A 59 -10.10 20.39 -5.24
N ASN A 60 -9.52 20.43 -6.44
CA ASN A 60 -8.20 19.82 -6.70
C ASN A 60 -7.10 20.26 -5.71
N PRO A 61 -6.94 21.56 -5.37
CA PRO A 61 -5.99 21.98 -4.35
C PRO A 61 -6.21 21.27 -3.00
N GLU A 62 -7.44 21.28 -2.48
CA GLU A 62 -7.79 20.62 -1.21
C GLU A 62 -7.52 19.11 -1.24
N ILE A 63 -7.77 18.47 -2.38
CA ILE A 63 -7.51 17.05 -2.56
C ILE A 63 -6.00 16.76 -2.47
N PHE A 64 -5.17 17.53 -3.18
CA PHE A 64 -3.73 17.30 -3.19
C PHE A 64 -3.08 17.60 -1.84
N ASP A 65 -3.49 18.68 -1.17
CA ASP A 65 -3.00 19.01 0.17
C ASP A 65 -3.35 17.89 1.17
N ARG A 66 -4.55 17.34 1.06
CA ARG A 66 -5.00 16.25 1.93
C ARG A 66 -4.27 14.94 1.64
N ILE A 67 -4.05 14.61 0.37
CA ILE A 67 -3.27 13.42 -0.01
C ILE A 67 -1.82 13.55 0.47
N GLU A 68 -1.20 14.73 0.33
CA GLU A 68 0.15 14.99 0.83
C GLU A 68 0.26 14.76 2.34
N ALA A 69 -0.74 15.21 3.11
CA ALA A 69 -0.80 14.98 4.56
C ALA A 69 -1.07 13.51 4.95
N GLU A 70 -1.80 12.76 4.13
CA GLU A 70 -2.14 11.35 4.40
C GLU A 70 -0.98 10.39 4.05
N LEU A 71 -0.13 10.72 3.06
CA LEU A 71 0.95 9.85 2.57
C LEU A 71 1.98 9.39 3.62
N PRO A 72 2.48 10.25 4.53
CA PRO A 72 3.43 9.84 5.57
C PRO A 72 2.87 8.84 6.58
N HIS A 73 1.54 8.76 6.69
CA HIS A 73 0.85 7.89 7.65
C HIS A 73 0.56 6.50 7.09
N ARG A 74 0.95 6.22 5.84
CA ARG A 74 0.83 4.88 5.25
C ARG A 74 1.85 3.94 5.88
N ALA A 75 1.46 2.68 6.07
CA ALA A 75 2.35 1.65 6.59
C ALA A 75 3.61 1.45 5.74
N VAL A 76 3.48 1.64 4.42
CA VAL A 76 4.62 1.81 3.50
C VAL A 76 4.57 3.23 2.96
N ALA A 77 5.16 4.14 3.73
CA ALA A 77 5.24 5.55 3.36
C ALA A 77 6.17 5.71 2.15
N PRO A 78 5.72 6.35 1.06
CA PRO A 78 6.63 6.72 -0.03
C PRO A 78 7.57 7.85 0.43
N PRO A 79 8.64 8.12 -0.33
CA PRO A 79 9.37 9.37 -0.20
C PRO A 79 8.41 10.58 -0.30
N PRO A 80 8.74 11.73 0.29
CA PRO A 80 7.92 12.94 0.17
C PRO A 80 7.65 13.28 -1.30
N LEU A 81 6.37 13.44 -1.64
CA LEU A 81 5.93 13.79 -2.98
C LEU A 81 5.37 15.20 -2.98
N SER A 82 5.94 16.07 -3.81
CA SER A 82 5.38 17.39 -4.07
C SER A 82 4.02 17.31 -4.75
N VAL A 83 3.18 18.33 -4.58
CA VAL A 83 1.90 18.49 -5.29
C VAL A 83 2.04 18.29 -6.81
N ARG A 84 3.16 18.75 -7.41
CA ARG A 84 3.43 18.54 -8.84
C ARG A 84 3.60 17.06 -9.19
N GLN A 85 4.27 16.28 -8.35
CA GLN A 85 4.41 14.83 -8.53
C GLN A 85 3.07 14.12 -8.34
N LEU A 86 2.26 14.53 -7.35
CA LEU A 86 0.91 14.00 -7.16
C LEU A 86 0.01 14.24 -8.37
N ARG A 87 0.04 15.46 -8.93
CA ARG A 87 -0.68 15.79 -10.16
C ARG A 87 -0.25 14.91 -11.34
N ARG A 88 1.04 14.60 -11.46
CA ARG A 88 1.55 13.71 -12.51
C ARG A 88 1.11 12.26 -12.32
N ILE A 89 0.92 11.80 -11.09
CA ILE A 89 0.40 10.45 -10.81
C ILE A 89 -1.06 10.32 -11.24
N VAL A 90 -1.85 11.38 -11.08
CA VAL A 90 -3.29 11.39 -11.39
C VAL A 90 -3.57 11.67 -12.87
N TYR A 91 -2.85 12.62 -13.47
CA TYR A 91 -3.14 13.13 -14.82
C TYR A 91 -2.07 12.80 -15.87
N GLY A 92 -0.91 12.31 -15.46
CA GLY A 92 0.19 11.91 -16.33
C GLY A 92 0.16 10.43 -16.64
#